data_AF-A0A518BS49-F1
#
_entry.id   AF-A0A518BS49-F1
#
_cell.length_a   1.000
_cell.length_b   1.000
_cell.length_c   1.000
_cell.angle_alpha   90.00
_cell.angle_beta   90.00
_cell.angle_gamma   90.00
#
_symmetry.space_group_name_H-M   'P 1'
#
loop_
_entity.id
_entity.type
_entity.pdbx_description
1 polymer ?
#
loop_
_entity_poly.entity_id
_entity_poly.type
_entity_poly.pdbx_seq_one_letter_code
_entity_poly.pdbx_strand_id
1 'polypeptide(L)'
;MSRSRLSPLQLRVLRALADAEPLQPGATFHRCRVAHGDDSVVVDLVADPVATVEVPVVGAIDGVPVRVDTPHEILVNNLCALLSRSEVRDLVDARVLLASGGDLDRAVRDAPTKDGGFSALVLADVLRGFPLQAAELDPSLLEGHAAFRDDLVTRLLRGSVPG
;
A
#
# COMPACT_ATOMS: atom_id res chain seq x y z
N MET A 1 30.81 -10.19 -6.71
CA MET A 1 29.55 -10.00 -5.95
C MET A 1 29.90 -9.53 -4.55
N SER A 2 29.72 -8.24 -4.27
CA SER A 2 30.03 -7.67 -2.95
C SER A 2 28.93 -8.06 -1.97
N ARG A 3 29.25 -8.83 -0.93
CA ARG A 3 28.32 -9.07 0.19
C ARG A 3 28.17 -7.75 0.93
N SER A 4 27.06 -7.03 0.70
CA SER A 4 26.76 -5.82 1.47
C SER A 4 26.69 -6.20 2.95
N ARG A 5 27.53 -5.58 3.78
CA ARG A 5 27.44 -5.76 5.23
C ARG A 5 26.14 -5.12 5.71
N LEU A 6 25.40 -5.87 6.52
CA LEU A 6 24.19 -5.38 7.17
C LEU A 6 24.55 -4.21 8.10
N SER A 7 23.74 -3.15 8.07
CA SER A 7 23.88 -2.01 8.98
C SER A 7 23.55 -2.41 10.43
N PRO A 8 23.99 -1.63 11.44
CA PRO A 8 23.63 -1.89 12.84
C PRO A 8 22.11 -1.95 13.08
N LEU A 9 21.33 -1.14 12.36
CA LEU A 9 19.87 -1.20 12.41
C LEU A 9 19.34 -2.52 11.83
N GLN A 10 19.83 -2.92 10.65
CA GLN A 10 19.44 -4.19 10.03
C GLN A 10 19.76 -5.38 10.94
N LEU A 11 20.89 -5.36 11.65
CA LEU A 11 21.23 -6.38 12.63
C LEU A 11 20.30 -6.38 13.84
N ARG A 12 19.87 -5.20 14.33
CA ARG A 12 18.89 -5.10 15.42
C ARG A 12 17.52 -5.62 15.00
N VAL A 13 17.05 -5.24 13.81
CA VAL A 13 15.79 -5.74 13.25
C VAL A 13 15.87 -7.25 13.06
N LEU A 14 16.95 -7.78 12.50
CA LEU A 14 17.13 -9.23 12.34
C LEU A 14 17.14 -9.99 13.66
N ARG A 15 17.74 -9.43 14.73
CA ARG A 15 17.68 -10.02 16.07
C ARG A 15 16.26 -10.02 16.61
N ALA A 16 15.57 -8.88 16.53
CA ALA A 16 14.18 -8.78 16.97
C ALA A 16 13.25 -9.74 16.20
N LEU A 17 13.50 -9.94 14.90
CA LEU A 17 12.77 -10.90 14.07
C LEU A 17 13.16 -12.36 14.36
N ALA A 18 14.39 -12.63 14.79
CA ALA A 18 14.82 -13.97 15.19
C ALA A 18 14.14 -14.44 16.49
N ASP A 19 13.88 -13.50 17.40
CA ASP A 19 13.16 -13.75 18.65
C ASP A 19 11.63 -13.57 18.50
N ALA A 20 11.14 -13.25 17.31
CA ALA A 20 9.73 -12.99 17.07
C ALA A 20 8.89 -14.27 17.08
N GLU A 21 7.68 -14.17 17.64
CA GLU A 21 6.72 -15.27 17.64
C GLU A 21 6.06 -15.36 16.24
N PRO A 22 6.20 -16.46 15.50
CA PRO A 22 5.56 -16.59 14.19
C PRO A 22 4.05 -16.74 14.36
N LEU A 23 3.29 -15.87 13.70
CA LEU A 23 1.82 -15.95 13.68
C LEU A 23 1.31 -16.60 12.39
N GLN A 24 1.99 -16.34 11.27
CA GLN A 24 1.67 -16.94 9.98
C GLN A 24 2.96 -17.11 9.15
N PRO A 25 3.57 -18.30 9.15
CA PRO A 25 4.76 -18.55 8.37
C PRO A 25 4.42 -18.79 6.89
N GLY A 26 5.32 -18.36 6.00
CA GLY A 26 5.24 -18.61 4.57
C GLY A 26 6.56 -18.26 3.88
N ALA A 27 6.69 -18.69 2.61
CA ALA A 27 7.92 -18.52 1.85
C ALA A 27 8.11 -17.08 1.34
N THR A 28 7.02 -16.41 0.95
CA THR A 28 7.02 -15.04 0.39
C THR A 28 6.27 -14.04 1.28
N PHE A 29 5.53 -14.53 2.26
CA PHE A 29 4.83 -13.73 3.27
C PHE A 29 5.06 -14.39 4.62
N HIS A 30 5.53 -13.61 5.60
CA HIS A 30 5.72 -14.07 6.96
C HIS A 30 5.20 -13.01 7.94
N ARG A 31 4.22 -13.38 8.77
CA ARG A 31 3.72 -12.52 9.84
C ARG A 31 4.24 -13.00 11.18
N CYS A 32 4.80 -12.09 11.96
CA CYS A 32 5.32 -12.38 13.29
C CYS A 32 4.92 -11.29 14.29
N ARG A 33 4.90 -11.65 15.58
CA ARG A 33 4.76 -10.72 16.69
C ARG A 33 6.14 -10.43 17.25
N VAL A 34 6.53 -9.17 17.23
CA VAL A 34 7.75 -8.67 17.87
C VAL A 34 7.34 -8.01 19.18
N ALA A 35 7.90 -8.46 20.30
CA ALA A 35 7.65 -7.91 21.62
C ALA A 35 8.88 -7.20 22.18
N HIS A 36 8.67 -6.10 22.91
CA HIS A 36 9.71 -5.40 23.64
C HIS A 36 9.15 -4.87 24.97
N GLY A 37 9.56 -5.47 26.08
CA GLY A 37 8.93 -5.17 27.37
C GLY A 37 7.46 -5.62 27.37
N ASP A 38 6.56 -4.72 27.73
CA ASP A 38 5.10 -4.95 27.73
C ASP A 38 4.44 -4.61 26.38
N ASP A 39 5.19 -3.99 25.45
CA ASP A 39 4.70 -3.62 24.14
C ASP A 39 4.88 -4.75 23.12
N SER A 40 3.94 -4.87 22.19
CA SER A 40 4.09 -5.76 21.04
C SER A 40 3.52 -5.17 19.76
N VAL A 41 4.13 -5.54 18.64
CA VAL A 41 3.70 -5.13 17.30
C VAL A 41 3.69 -6.34 16.37
N VAL A 42 2.72 -6.36 15.45
CA VAL A 42 2.69 -7.35 14.36
C VAL A 42 3.50 -6.81 13.19
N VAL A 43 4.44 -7.61 12.71
CA VAL A 43 5.29 -7.28 11.56
C VAL A 43 5.01 -8.26 10.43
N ASP A 44 4.64 -7.71 9.28
CA ASP A 44 4.50 -8.43 8.03
C ASP A 44 5.76 -8.27 7.18
N LEU A 45 6.40 -9.39 6.89
CA LEU A 45 7.57 -9.47 6.02
C LEU A 45 7.11 -10.01 4.66
N VAL A 46 7.22 -9.19 3.63
CA VAL A 46 6.81 -9.55 2.26
C VAL A 46 8.04 -9.57 1.35
N ALA A 47 8.30 -10.72 0.75
CA ALA A 47 9.29 -10.88 -0.31
C ALA A 47 8.56 -10.79 -1.66
N ASP A 48 8.27 -9.56 -2.08
CA ASP A 48 7.59 -9.28 -3.33
C ASP A 48 8.58 -9.31 -4.51
N PRO A 49 8.41 -10.20 -5.51
CA PRO A 49 9.26 -10.21 -6.70
C PRO A 49 8.97 -9.06 -7.67
N VAL A 50 7.87 -8.32 -7.47
CA VAL A 50 7.45 -7.22 -8.34
C VAL A 50 8.35 -6.00 -8.09
N ALA A 51 8.89 -5.43 -9.17
CA ALA A 51 9.76 -4.26 -9.10
C ALA A 51 9.03 -3.03 -8.53
N THR A 52 9.74 -2.19 -7.79
CA THR A 52 9.26 -0.86 -7.36
C THR A 52 9.20 0.10 -8.55
N VAL A 53 8.16 0.94 -8.63
CA VAL A 53 8.07 2.01 -9.63
C VAL A 53 8.93 3.21 -9.24
N GLU A 54 9.16 3.44 -7.95
CA GLU A 54 10.11 4.42 -7.44
C GLU A 54 11.04 3.86 -6.36
N VAL A 55 12.26 4.38 -6.29
CA VAL A 55 13.22 3.98 -5.26
C VAL A 55 12.76 4.53 -3.91
N PRO A 56 12.75 3.72 -2.83
CA PRO A 56 12.41 4.20 -1.49
C PRO A 56 13.33 5.33 -1.02
N VAL A 57 12.74 6.33 -0.38
CA VAL A 57 13.43 7.47 0.21
C VAL A 57 13.89 7.15 1.63
N VAL A 58 14.92 7.85 2.11
CA VAL A 58 15.39 7.70 3.49
C VAL A 58 14.68 8.74 4.36
N GLY A 59 13.83 8.27 5.25
CA GLY A 59 13.27 9.04 6.36
C GLY A 59 14.00 8.74 7.68
N ALA A 60 13.54 9.37 8.77
CA ALA A 60 14.01 9.05 10.11
C ALA A 60 12.83 8.89 11.07
N ILE A 61 12.87 7.84 11.89
CA ILE A 61 11.95 7.63 13.02
C ILE A 61 12.81 7.67 14.27
N ASP A 62 12.58 8.64 15.16
CA ASP A 62 13.38 8.88 16.37
C ASP A 62 14.90 8.94 16.09
N GLY A 63 15.28 9.59 14.98
CA GLY A 63 16.68 9.73 14.56
C GLY A 63 17.29 8.47 13.93
N VAL A 64 16.54 7.37 13.83
CA VAL A 64 16.97 6.14 13.16
C VAL A 64 16.62 6.23 11.67
N PRO A 65 17.59 6.10 10.74
CA PRO A 65 17.30 6.15 9.31
C PRO A 65 16.51 4.91 8.88
N VAL A 66 15.36 5.14 8.25
CA VAL A 66 14.47 4.09 7.72
C VAL A 66 14.18 4.38 6.26
N ARG A 67 14.19 3.34 5.42
CA ARG A 67 13.76 3.47 4.03
C ARG A 67 12.25 3.31 3.98
N VAL A 68 11.57 4.27 3.37
CA VAL A 68 10.13 4.28 3.21
C VAL A 68 9.78 4.49 1.75
N ASP A 69 8.71 3.85 1.31
CA ASP A 69 8.21 4.03 -0.05
C ASP A 69 7.78 5.48 -0.27
N THR A 70 7.91 5.93 -1.51
CA THR A 70 7.46 7.28 -1.87
C THR A 70 5.94 7.34 -1.86
N PRO A 71 5.33 8.54 -1.70
CA PRO A 71 3.88 8.68 -1.83
C PRO A 71 3.33 8.15 -3.17
N HIS A 72 4.12 8.24 -4.25
CA HIS A 72 3.74 7.71 -5.56
C HIS A 72 3.74 6.18 -5.60
N GLU A 73 4.80 5.54 -5.10
CA GLU A 73 4.86 4.08 -4.96
C GLU A 73 3.69 3.55 -4.12
N ILE A 74 3.41 4.22 -2.99
CA ILE A 74 2.28 3.88 -2.11
C ILE A 74 0.95 4.01 -2.86
N LEU A 75 0.73 5.11 -3.59
CA LEU A 75 -0.48 5.32 -4.38
C LEU A 75 -0.66 4.22 -5.43
N VAL A 76 0.39 3.88 -6.18
CA VAL A 76 0.35 2.81 -7.19
C VAL A 76 -0.04 1.47 -6.56
N ASN A 77 0.65 1.06 -5.49
CA ASN A 77 0.34 -0.19 -4.79
C ASN A 77 -1.08 -0.18 -4.21
N ASN A 78 -1.55 0.97 -3.72
CA ASN A 78 -2.91 1.14 -3.21
C ASN A 78 -3.98 1.00 -4.32
N LEU A 79 -3.73 1.50 -5.53
CA LEU A 79 -4.65 1.29 -6.66
C LEU A 79 -4.74 -0.20 -7.06
N CYS A 80 -3.61 -0.93 -7.06
CA CYS A 80 -3.60 -2.38 -7.28
C CYS A 80 -4.33 -3.13 -6.15
N ALA A 81 -4.19 -2.70 -4.90
CA ALA A 81 -4.94 -3.25 -3.77
C ALA A 81 -6.45 -3.03 -3.93
N LEU A 82 -6.88 -1.82 -4.28
CA LEU A 82 -8.29 -1.51 -4.55
C LEU A 82 -8.90 -2.44 -5.59
N LEU A 83 -8.16 -2.71 -6.67
CA LEU A 83 -8.58 -3.62 -7.72
C LEU A 83 -8.73 -5.06 -7.23
N SER A 84 -7.77 -5.56 -6.43
CA SER A 84 -7.67 -6.98 -6.07
C SER A 84 -8.56 -7.41 -4.90
N ARG A 85 -8.71 -6.57 -3.87
CA ARG A 85 -9.44 -6.92 -2.63
C ARG A 85 -10.64 -6.03 -2.31
N SER A 86 -10.72 -4.84 -2.91
CA SER A 86 -11.84 -3.91 -2.76
C SER A 86 -12.24 -3.60 -1.30
N GLU A 87 -11.26 -3.31 -0.44
CA GLU A 87 -11.50 -2.99 0.97
C GLU A 87 -11.69 -1.48 1.18
N VAL A 88 -12.65 -1.08 2.02
CA VAL A 88 -12.97 0.36 2.22
C VAL A 88 -11.79 1.19 2.72
N ARG A 89 -10.88 0.59 3.51
CA ARG A 89 -9.64 1.29 3.92
C ARG A 89 -8.78 1.73 2.73
N ASP A 90 -8.72 0.95 1.66
CA ASP A 90 -7.89 1.28 0.50
C ASP A 90 -8.48 2.48 -0.26
N LEU A 91 -9.80 2.65 -0.21
CA LEU A 91 -10.49 3.81 -0.77
C LEU A 91 -10.22 5.07 0.08
N VAL A 92 -10.22 4.92 1.41
CA VAL A 92 -9.84 6.00 2.34
C VAL A 92 -8.39 6.42 2.08
N ASP A 93 -7.47 5.46 1.97
CA ASP A 93 -6.05 5.73 1.72
C ASP A 93 -5.85 6.41 0.36
N ALA A 94 -6.55 5.96 -0.70
CA ALA A 94 -6.52 6.63 -2.00
C ALA A 94 -6.97 8.10 -1.89
N ARG A 95 -8.04 8.37 -1.12
CA ARG A 95 -8.55 9.72 -0.91
C ARG A 95 -7.50 10.61 -0.25
N VAL A 96 -6.85 10.11 0.79
CA VAL A 96 -5.81 10.85 1.53
C VAL A 96 -4.58 11.11 0.65
N LEU A 97 -4.11 10.10 -0.07
CA LEU A 97 -2.95 10.21 -0.96
C LEU A 97 -3.19 11.22 -2.09
N LEU A 98 -4.37 11.18 -2.71
CA LEU A 98 -4.73 12.13 -3.77
C LEU A 98 -4.97 13.55 -3.23
N ALA A 99 -5.59 13.68 -2.05
CA ALA A 99 -5.77 14.99 -1.40
C ALA A 99 -4.42 15.63 -1.00
N SER A 100 -3.39 14.82 -0.75
CA SER A 100 -2.04 15.26 -0.42
C SER A 100 -1.19 15.61 -1.67
N GLY A 101 -1.80 15.61 -2.86
CA GLY A 101 -1.13 15.97 -4.11
C GLY A 101 -0.64 14.77 -4.96
N GLY A 102 -1.13 13.56 -4.68
CA GLY A 102 -0.85 12.39 -5.51
C GLY A 102 -1.31 12.55 -6.96
N ASP A 103 -0.45 12.16 -7.91
CA ASP A 103 -0.73 12.19 -9.35
C ASP A 103 -1.44 10.91 -9.80
N LEU A 104 -2.77 10.97 -9.89
CA LEU A 104 -3.59 9.83 -10.32
C LEU A 104 -3.24 9.35 -11.72
N ASP A 105 -3.02 10.25 -12.67
CA ASP A 105 -2.81 9.90 -14.08
C ASP A 105 -1.48 9.16 -14.24
N ARG A 106 -0.45 9.64 -13.55
CA ARG A 106 0.82 8.94 -13.48
C ARG A 106 0.67 7.59 -12.78
N ALA A 107 -0.02 7.52 -11.64
CA ALA A 107 -0.16 6.27 -10.90
C ALA A 107 -0.91 5.20 -11.70
N VAL A 108 -1.95 5.58 -12.44
CA VAL A 108 -2.68 4.69 -13.34
C VAL A 108 -1.81 4.16 -14.48
N ARG A 109 -0.89 4.97 -15.02
CA ARG A 109 0.06 4.51 -16.04
C ARG A 109 1.10 3.52 -15.51
N ASP A 110 1.51 3.69 -14.26
CA ASP A 110 2.56 2.88 -13.64
C ASP A 110 1.98 1.59 -13.02
N ALA A 111 0.71 1.57 -12.60
CA ALA A 111 0.08 0.39 -11.98
C ALA A 111 0.15 -0.92 -12.79
N PRO A 112 0.06 -0.94 -14.14
CA PRO A 112 0.27 -2.15 -14.92
C PRO A 112 1.65 -2.81 -14.77
N THR A 113 2.68 -2.06 -14.34
CA THR A 113 4.00 -2.66 -14.06
C THR A 113 4.00 -3.47 -12.76
N LYS A 114 3.03 -3.23 -11.88
CA LYS A 114 2.83 -3.92 -10.62
C LYS A 114 1.85 -5.08 -10.72
N ASP A 115 0.76 -4.86 -11.44
CA ASP A 115 -0.29 -5.83 -11.65
C ASP A 115 -0.67 -5.85 -13.14
N GLY A 116 -0.30 -6.92 -13.85
CA GLY A 116 -0.57 -7.06 -15.28
C GLY A 116 -2.06 -7.14 -15.63
N GLY A 117 -2.94 -7.37 -14.66
CA GLY A 117 -4.39 -7.29 -14.82
C GLY A 117 -4.96 -5.88 -14.66
N PHE A 118 -4.13 -4.90 -14.29
CA PHE A 118 -4.57 -3.55 -14.01
C PHE A 118 -4.96 -2.79 -15.27
N SER A 119 -6.15 -2.18 -15.24
CA SER A 119 -6.50 -1.08 -16.14
C SER A 119 -7.45 -0.10 -15.45
N ALA A 120 -7.40 1.17 -15.87
CA ALA A 120 -8.28 2.20 -15.34
C ALA A 120 -9.77 1.87 -15.52
N LEU A 121 -10.14 1.25 -16.65
CA LEU A 121 -11.52 0.83 -16.93
C LEU A 121 -11.98 -0.27 -15.97
N VAL A 122 -11.15 -1.29 -15.74
CA VAL A 122 -11.49 -2.38 -14.81
C VAL A 122 -11.58 -1.85 -13.39
N LEU A 123 -10.63 -1.01 -12.95
CA LEU A 123 -10.70 -0.39 -11.62
C LEU A 123 -11.96 0.46 -11.47
N ALA A 124 -12.32 1.26 -12.47
CA ALA A 124 -13.54 2.07 -12.45
C ALA A 124 -14.80 1.20 -12.32
N ASP A 125 -14.82 0.03 -12.97
CA ASP A 125 -15.95 -0.90 -12.88
C ASP A 125 -16.06 -1.54 -11.49
N VAL A 126 -14.94 -2.01 -10.93
CA VAL A 126 -14.88 -2.52 -9.55
C VAL A 126 -15.34 -1.46 -8.54
N LEU A 127 -14.91 -0.22 -8.71
CA LEU A 127 -15.32 0.88 -7.83
C LEU A 127 -16.81 1.22 -7.93
N ARG A 128 -17.50 0.98 -9.05
CA ARG A 128 -18.97 1.19 -9.11
C ARG A 128 -19.72 0.20 -8.23
N GLY A 129 -19.23 -1.04 -8.14
CA GLY A 129 -19.81 -2.10 -7.30
C GLY A 129 -19.37 -2.07 -5.84
N PHE A 130 -18.57 -1.08 -5.44
CA PHE A 130 -17.84 -1.12 -4.18
C PHE A 130 -18.75 -1.11 -2.94
N PRO A 131 -18.58 -2.05 -1.99
CA PRO A 131 -19.53 -2.27 -0.90
C PRO A 131 -19.29 -1.32 0.29
N LEU A 132 -19.55 -0.02 0.10
CA LEU A 132 -19.37 0.99 1.15
C LEU A 132 -20.21 0.74 2.42
N GLN A 133 -21.31 0.00 2.30
CA GLN A 133 -22.26 -0.27 3.39
C GLN A 133 -21.88 -1.49 4.25
N ALA A 134 -20.94 -2.31 3.78
CA ALA A 134 -20.51 -3.53 4.48
C ALA A 134 -19.28 -3.29 5.38
N ALA A 135 -18.73 -2.08 5.38
CA ALA A 135 -17.59 -1.74 6.23
C ALA A 135 -18.04 -1.53 7.67
N GLU A 136 -17.42 -2.26 8.60
CA GLU A 136 -17.43 -1.99 10.05
C GLU A 136 -16.60 -0.74 10.40
N LEU A 137 -16.72 0.33 9.60
CA LEU A 137 -16.05 1.59 9.84
C LEU A 137 -16.97 2.54 10.60
N ASP A 138 -16.35 3.44 11.34
CA ASP A 138 -17.04 4.57 11.95
C ASP A 138 -17.84 5.33 10.86
N PRO A 139 -19.15 5.57 11.02
CA PRO A 139 -19.95 6.32 10.06
C PRO A 139 -19.39 7.70 9.69
N SER A 140 -18.68 8.36 10.61
CA SER A 140 -17.98 9.63 10.33
C SER A 140 -16.82 9.44 9.34
N LEU A 141 -16.18 8.27 9.35
CA LEU A 141 -15.18 7.87 8.36
C LEU A 141 -15.81 7.40 7.05
N LEU A 142 -17.13 7.24 6.95
CA LEU A 142 -17.81 6.93 5.69
C LEU A 142 -18.30 8.20 4.97
N GLU A 143 -18.34 9.34 5.66
CA GLU A 143 -18.81 10.59 5.09
C GLU A 143 -17.94 11.06 3.91
N GLY A 144 -18.60 11.34 2.78
CA GLY A 144 -17.95 11.75 1.54
C GLY A 144 -17.21 10.65 0.77
N HIS A 145 -17.15 9.39 1.25
CA HIS A 145 -16.47 8.31 0.53
C HIS A 145 -17.22 7.86 -0.72
N ALA A 146 -18.56 7.87 -0.69
CA ALA A 146 -19.37 7.65 -1.89
C ALA A 146 -19.08 8.72 -2.95
N ALA A 147 -19.08 10.00 -2.57
CA ALA A 147 -18.78 11.10 -3.47
C ALA A 147 -17.34 11.02 -4.03
N PHE A 148 -16.36 10.70 -3.18
CA PHE A 148 -14.98 10.50 -3.60
C PHE A 148 -14.83 9.34 -4.58
N ARG A 149 -15.46 8.19 -4.30
CA ARG A 149 -15.47 7.03 -5.19
C ARG A 149 -16.05 7.39 -6.56
N ASP A 150 -17.17 8.09 -6.58
CA ASP A 150 -17.85 8.47 -7.83
C ASP A 150 -17.01 9.48 -8.64
N ASP A 151 -16.32 10.41 -7.96
CA ASP A 151 -15.32 11.30 -8.58
C ASP A 151 -14.15 10.50 -9.16
N LEU A 152 -13.59 9.57 -8.38
CA LEU A 152 -12.48 8.72 -8.81
C LEU A 152 -12.84 7.90 -10.05
N VAL A 153 -14.03 7.28 -10.05
CA VAL A 153 -14.58 6.58 -11.24
C VAL A 153 -14.63 7.53 -12.43
N THR A 154 -15.17 8.74 -12.25
CA THR A 154 -15.26 9.73 -13.33
C THR A 154 -13.89 10.10 -13.89
N ARG A 155 -12.89 10.31 -13.02
CA ARG A 155 -11.51 10.64 -13.42
C ARG A 155 -10.84 9.49 -14.16
N LEU A 156 -10.95 8.26 -13.67
CA LEU A 156 -10.43 7.06 -14.32
C LEU A 156 -10.99 6.88 -15.74
N LEU A 157 -12.29 7.11 -15.92
CA LEU A 157 -12.93 6.98 -17.23
C LEU A 157 -12.49 8.08 -18.20
N ARG A 158 -12.33 9.32 -17.74
CA ARG A 158 -11.84 10.43 -18.57
C ARG A 158 -10.42 10.18 -19.07
N GLY A 159 -9.54 9.67 -18.21
CA GLY A 159 -8.17 9.31 -18.59
C GLY A 159 -8.07 8.07 -19.51
N SER A 160 -9.15 7.30 -19.65
CA SER A 160 -9.19 6.07 -20.46
C SER A 160 -9.61 6.27 -21.92
N VAL A 161 -10.05 7.48 -22.31
CA VAL A 161 -10.42 7.78 -23.69
C VAL A 161 -9.14 8.07 -24.50
N PRO A 162 -8.85 7.32 -25.58
CA PRO A 162 -7.74 7.68 -26.46
C PRO A 162 -8.01 9.04 -27.11
N GLY A 163 -7.02 9.94 -27.02
CA GLY A 163 -7.00 11.20 -27.77
C GLY A 163 -6.64 11.01 -29.23
#